data_AF-A0A520H8X5-F1
#
_entry.id   AF-A0A520H8X5-F1
#
_cell.length_a   1.000
_cell.length_b   1.000
_cell.length_c   1.000
_cell.angle_alpha   90.00
_cell.angle_beta   90.00
_cell.angle_gamma   90.00
#
_symmetry.space_group_name_H-M   'P 1'
#
loop_
_entity.id
_entity.type
_entity.pdbx_description
1 polymer ?
#
loop_
_entity_poly.entity_id
_entity_poly.type
_entity_poly.pdbx_seq_one_letter_code
_entity_poly.pdbx_strand_id
1 'polypeptide(L)'
;MKNYKASVADFEMGMQMDKVYSETYLLPYSISLAGTGDFTRALEMVNLFLATPKLNEQSIKAGNYRKSVYEFAIDFDNKHPRGNYVFAPSNMGSNINSAALEYFPSLTIDGSNMIFTRRENSDEDFYETNYVNGQWTMATPLPGKINTNFNEGAQNISQDGEWLIFTGCNYPEGAGSCDLYIAYKTKSGNWTEPENLGPSVNTEAWESSPSFSPDKRDLYFASNRPGGYGGKDIWVTHRAVNGRWSKPENLGPVINTSGDEGCPFIHADNQTLYFNSNGHPGYGMTDLFLSRRTDSSWAVPENLGYPVNTIDDEGSLIVASDGKKSYYASDGGDTKGGLDLYSFELKESNRALKTSWVKGKVFDKKTSAGLPSSVELTEVNSRK
;
A
#
# COMPACT_ATOMS: atom_id res chain seq x y z
N MET A 1 10.71 14.61 10.57
CA MET A 1 9.69 13.88 11.37
C MET A 1 8.79 14.86 12.09
N LYS A 2 7.49 14.58 12.08
CA LYS A 2 6.48 15.37 12.78
C LYS A 2 6.42 14.92 14.24
N ASN A 3 6.45 15.85 15.19
CA ASN A 3 6.31 15.56 16.62
C ASN A 3 5.07 16.27 17.17
N TYR A 4 3.91 15.69 16.91
CA TYR A 4 2.62 16.28 17.30
C TYR A 4 2.46 16.44 18.81
N LYS A 5 2.98 15.51 19.62
CA LYS A 5 2.90 15.61 21.08
C LYS A 5 3.64 16.82 21.63
N ALA A 6 4.88 17.06 21.16
CA ALA A 6 5.63 18.25 21.53
C ALA A 6 4.93 19.53 21.04
N SER A 7 4.44 19.51 19.79
CA SER A 7 3.71 20.65 19.23
C SER A 7 2.44 21.00 20.02
N VAL A 8 1.67 20.01 20.48
CA VAL A 8 0.50 20.23 21.35
C VAL A 8 0.92 20.90 22.66
N ALA A 9 1.99 20.42 23.30
CA ALA A 9 2.49 21.00 24.53
C ALA A 9 2.94 22.47 24.35
N ASP A 10 3.61 22.78 23.23
CA ASP A 10 4.04 24.14 22.90
C ASP A 10 2.84 25.08 22.69
N PHE A 11 1.79 24.63 21.98
CA PHE A 11 0.57 25.41 21.81
C PHE A 11 -0.16 25.63 23.13
N GLU A 12 -0.27 24.61 23.98
CA GLU A 12 -0.89 24.73 25.30
C GLU A 12 -0.14 25.71 26.20
N MET A 13 1.19 25.73 26.15
CA MET A 13 2.01 26.71 26.85
C MET A 13 1.76 28.13 26.32
N GLY A 14 1.73 28.31 25.00
CA GLY A 14 1.42 29.61 24.39
C GLY A 14 0.06 30.16 24.81
N MET A 15 -0.97 29.32 24.81
CA MET A 15 -2.34 29.67 25.25
C MET A 15 -2.40 30.11 26.73
N GLN A 16 -1.52 29.58 27.58
CA GLN A 16 -1.41 29.99 28.99
C GLN A 16 -0.71 31.34 29.16
N MET A 17 0.26 31.66 28.29
CA MET A 17 1.06 32.88 28.38
C MET A 17 0.35 34.09 27.77
N ASP A 18 -0.22 33.92 26.58
CA ASP A 18 -0.96 34.97 25.88
C ASP A 18 -2.09 34.36 25.06
N LYS A 19 -3.29 34.37 25.64
CA LYS A 19 -4.48 33.84 24.98
C LYS A 19 -4.82 34.62 23.70
N VAL A 20 -4.68 35.94 23.69
CA VAL A 20 -5.13 36.80 22.58
C VAL A 20 -4.24 36.56 21.35
N TYR A 21 -2.93 36.52 21.54
CA TYR A 21 -2.01 36.23 20.45
C TYR A 21 -2.17 34.80 19.93
N SER A 22 -2.33 33.84 20.86
CA SER A 22 -2.41 32.41 20.53
C SER A 22 -3.67 32.00 19.76
N GLU A 23 -4.76 32.76 19.86
CA GLU A 23 -5.97 32.55 19.04
C GLU A 23 -5.71 32.61 17.52
N THR A 24 -4.64 33.29 17.09
CA THR A 24 -4.20 33.31 15.68
C THR A 24 -3.75 31.93 15.17
N TYR A 25 -3.40 31.00 16.08
CA TYR A 25 -2.82 29.70 15.78
C TYR A 25 -3.78 28.51 16.01
N LEU A 26 -5.09 28.77 16.14
CA LEU A 26 -6.10 27.73 16.37
C LEU A 26 -6.12 26.64 15.28
N LEU A 27 -5.95 27.00 14.00
CA LEU A 27 -5.91 26.02 12.92
C LEU A 27 -4.68 25.09 13.03
N PRO A 28 -3.44 25.59 13.10
CA PRO A 28 -2.26 24.75 13.38
C PRO A 28 -2.40 23.90 14.65
N TYR A 29 -2.94 24.46 15.73
CA TYR A 29 -3.16 23.73 16.97
C TYR A 29 -4.14 22.56 16.79
N SER A 30 -5.23 22.78 16.05
CA SER A 30 -6.18 21.70 15.71
C SER A 30 -5.51 20.55 14.95
N ILE A 31 -4.59 20.86 14.04
CA ILE A 31 -3.85 19.85 13.27
C ILE A 31 -2.94 19.05 14.19
N SER A 32 -2.26 19.71 15.13
CA SER A 32 -1.41 19.02 16.10
C SER A 32 -2.21 18.11 17.04
N LEU A 33 -3.40 18.55 17.49
CA LEU A 33 -4.31 17.71 18.28
C LEU A 33 -4.75 16.47 17.49
N ALA A 34 -5.19 16.64 16.25
CA ALA A 34 -5.60 15.53 15.39
C ALA A 34 -4.44 14.57 15.09
N GLY A 35 -3.21 15.08 14.95
CA GLY A 35 -2.00 14.28 14.81
C GLY A 35 -1.66 13.43 16.04
N THR A 36 -2.23 13.76 17.21
CA THR A 36 -2.18 12.91 18.41
C THR A 36 -3.38 11.96 18.55
N GLY A 37 -4.33 12.00 17.60
CA GLY A 37 -5.58 11.25 17.63
C GLY A 37 -6.71 11.93 18.43
N ASP A 38 -6.50 13.14 18.94
CA ASP A 38 -7.49 13.90 19.70
C ASP A 38 -8.42 14.70 18.75
N PHE A 39 -9.20 13.96 17.97
CA PHE A 39 -10.08 14.54 16.94
C PHE A 39 -11.20 15.40 17.53
N THR A 40 -11.65 15.10 18.75
CA THR A 40 -12.68 15.90 19.44
C THR A 40 -12.17 17.30 19.74
N ARG A 41 -11.00 17.43 20.38
CA ARG A 41 -10.43 18.75 20.65
C ARG A 41 -9.97 19.44 19.37
N ALA A 42 -9.49 18.68 18.39
CA ALA A 42 -9.19 19.23 17.06
C ALA A 42 -10.42 19.86 16.41
N LEU A 43 -11.59 19.19 16.47
CA LEU A 43 -12.86 19.71 15.96
C LEU A 43 -13.31 20.98 16.70
N GLU A 44 -13.15 21.02 18.03
CA GLU A 44 -13.42 22.24 18.81
C GLU A 44 -12.54 23.41 18.34
N MET A 45 -11.22 23.19 18.20
CA MET A 45 -10.29 24.25 17.83
C MET A 45 -10.51 24.75 16.40
N VAL A 46 -10.80 23.87 15.44
CA VAL A 46 -11.07 24.31 14.06
C VAL A 46 -12.40 25.05 13.94
N ASN A 47 -13.41 24.71 14.75
CA ASN A 47 -14.66 25.46 14.80
C ASN A 47 -14.45 26.87 15.39
N LEU A 48 -13.62 27.02 16.43
CA LEU A 48 -13.23 28.33 16.95
C LEU A 48 -12.45 29.14 15.91
N PHE A 49 -11.52 28.50 15.20
CA PHE A 49 -10.79 29.13 14.09
C PHE A 49 -11.77 29.67 13.04
N LEU A 50 -12.70 28.84 12.55
CA LEU A 50 -13.68 29.22 11.53
C LEU A 50 -14.65 30.33 11.97
N ALA A 51 -14.84 30.52 13.28
CA ALA A 51 -15.61 31.63 13.83
C ALA A 51 -14.85 32.97 13.86
N THR A 52 -13.56 32.98 13.53
CA THR A 52 -12.73 34.19 13.50
C THR A 52 -13.23 35.18 12.45
N PRO A 53 -13.50 36.45 12.80
CA PRO A 53 -13.94 37.44 11.83
C PRO A 53 -12.89 37.70 10.75
N LYS A 54 -13.35 37.94 9.51
CA LYS A 54 -12.51 38.37 8.36
C LYS A 54 -11.43 37.37 7.95
N LEU A 55 -11.64 36.06 8.14
CA LEU A 55 -10.81 35.04 7.48
C LEU A 55 -10.85 35.22 5.96
N ASN A 56 -9.70 35.04 5.31
CA ASN A 56 -9.64 34.98 3.85
C ASN A 56 -10.19 33.64 3.34
N GLU A 57 -10.49 33.57 2.04
CA GLU A 57 -11.09 32.39 1.40
C GLU A 57 -10.23 31.12 1.55
N GLN A 58 -8.90 31.24 1.43
CA GLN A 58 -7.99 30.11 1.57
C GLN A 58 -8.01 29.53 2.99
N SER A 59 -8.03 30.39 4.01
CA SER A 59 -8.15 30.00 5.41
C SER A 59 -9.49 29.30 5.68
N ILE A 60 -10.59 29.82 5.13
CA ILE A 60 -11.91 29.19 5.25
C ILE A 60 -11.90 27.80 4.59
N LYS A 61 -11.34 27.67 3.39
CA LYS A 61 -11.23 26.39 2.68
C LYS A 61 -10.40 25.38 3.48
N ALA A 62 -9.24 25.79 4.00
CA ALA A 62 -8.39 24.92 4.81
C ALA A 62 -9.06 24.49 6.13
N GLY A 63 -9.74 25.42 6.80
CA GLY A 63 -10.49 25.11 8.03
C GLY A 63 -11.65 24.16 7.78
N ASN A 64 -12.44 24.36 6.73
CA ASN A 64 -13.54 23.47 6.37
C ASN A 64 -13.06 22.07 5.96
N TYR A 65 -11.93 21.98 5.24
CA TYR A 65 -11.29 20.70 4.96
C TYR A 65 -10.94 19.95 6.24
N ARG A 66 -10.18 20.58 7.15
CA ARG A 66 -9.80 19.95 8.43
C ARG A 66 -11.01 19.62 9.30
N LYS A 67 -12.04 20.48 9.32
CA LYS A 67 -13.30 20.18 9.99
C LYS A 67 -13.94 18.90 9.45
N SER A 68 -14.05 18.75 8.13
CA SER A 68 -14.66 17.55 7.53
C SER A 68 -13.90 16.25 7.87
N VAL A 69 -12.57 16.33 7.92
CA VAL A 69 -11.69 15.23 8.35
C VAL A 69 -11.96 14.86 9.81
N TYR A 70 -12.03 15.83 10.72
CA TYR A 70 -12.25 15.55 12.14
C TYR A 70 -13.66 15.03 12.42
N GLU A 71 -14.67 15.55 11.71
CA GLU A 71 -16.03 15.04 11.77
C GLU A 71 -16.12 13.59 11.28
N PHE A 72 -15.47 13.27 10.16
CA PHE A 72 -15.36 11.90 9.66
C PHE A 72 -14.68 10.99 10.70
N ALA A 73 -13.54 11.39 11.24
CA ALA A 73 -12.78 10.60 12.21
C ALA A 73 -13.62 10.22 13.44
N ILE A 74 -14.39 11.18 13.98
CA ILE A 74 -15.27 10.97 15.14
C ILE A 74 -16.45 10.06 14.78
N ASP A 75 -17.13 10.32 13.66
CA ASP A 75 -18.25 9.49 13.19
C ASP A 75 -17.82 8.05 12.89
N PHE A 76 -16.64 7.89 12.26
CA PHE A 76 -16.08 6.59 11.93
C PHE A 76 -15.74 5.79 13.18
N ASP A 77 -15.08 6.39 14.17
CA ASP A 77 -14.73 5.71 15.44
C ASP A 77 -15.99 5.29 16.22
N ASN A 78 -17.05 6.12 16.19
CA ASN A 78 -18.36 5.79 16.78
C ASN A 78 -19.04 4.60 16.09
N LYS A 79 -18.96 4.51 14.77
CA LYS A 79 -19.54 3.39 13.98
C LYS A 79 -18.69 2.13 14.00
N HIS A 80 -17.38 2.27 14.18
CA HIS A 80 -16.40 1.18 14.13
C HIS A 80 -15.53 1.13 15.39
N PRO A 81 -16.12 0.97 16.59
CA PRO A 81 -15.38 1.02 17.83
C PRO A 81 -14.21 0.03 17.81
N ARG A 82 -13.07 0.47 18.36
CA ARG A 82 -11.83 -0.34 18.35
C ARG A 82 -11.93 -1.57 19.26
N GLY A 83 -12.80 -1.52 20.28
CA GLY A 83 -12.89 -2.57 21.28
C GLY A 83 -11.52 -2.81 21.93
N ASN A 84 -11.06 -4.06 21.94
CA ASN A 84 -9.76 -4.45 22.50
C ASN A 84 -8.62 -4.43 21.46
N TYR A 85 -8.84 -3.88 20.26
CA TYR A 85 -7.81 -3.79 19.24
C TYR A 85 -6.70 -2.83 19.67
N VAL A 86 -5.45 -3.29 19.59
CA VAL A 86 -4.25 -2.50 19.85
C VAL A 86 -3.46 -2.43 18.56
N PHE A 87 -3.33 -1.22 18.00
CA PHE A 87 -2.38 -0.97 16.93
C PHE A 87 -0.98 -0.79 17.53
N ALA A 88 -0.09 -1.71 17.19
CA ALA A 88 1.28 -1.73 17.68
C ALA A 88 2.23 -2.04 16.51
N PRO A 89 2.50 -1.06 15.63
CA PRO A 89 3.46 -1.26 14.55
C PRO A 89 4.85 -1.51 15.12
N SER A 90 5.55 -2.48 14.54
CA SER A 90 6.91 -2.85 14.88
C SER A 90 7.81 -2.53 13.70
N ASN A 91 8.81 -1.68 13.91
CA ASN A 91 9.89 -1.45 12.95
C ASN A 91 10.55 -2.80 12.61
N MET A 92 10.84 -3.03 11.32
CA MET A 92 11.40 -4.30 10.85
C MET A 92 12.90 -4.48 11.11
N GLY A 93 13.55 -3.48 11.71
CA GLY A 93 14.90 -3.57 12.25
C GLY A 93 16.02 -3.47 11.21
N SER A 94 17.26 -3.51 11.69
CA SER A 94 18.47 -3.20 10.90
C SER A 94 18.83 -4.16 9.79
N ASN A 95 18.19 -5.33 9.76
CA ASN A 95 18.38 -6.25 8.66
C ASN A 95 17.62 -5.80 7.41
N ILE A 96 16.60 -4.94 7.56
CA ILE A 96 15.75 -4.47 6.47
C ILE A 96 15.89 -2.96 6.31
N ASN A 97 15.69 -2.22 7.40
CA ASN A 97 15.66 -0.76 7.41
C ASN A 97 17.06 -0.17 7.60
N SER A 98 17.35 0.85 6.78
CA SER A 98 18.63 1.55 6.72
C SER A 98 18.45 3.06 6.88
N ALA A 99 19.48 3.86 6.57
CA ALA A 99 19.32 5.32 6.53
C ALA A 99 18.62 5.81 5.25
N ALA A 100 18.48 4.93 4.25
CA ALA A 100 17.75 5.17 3.02
C ALA A 100 16.22 5.13 3.26
N LEU A 101 15.44 5.28 2.18
CA LEU A 101 13.99 5.11 2.24
C LEU A 101 13.67 3.68 1.79
N GLU A 102 12.94 2.93 2.60
CA GLU A 102 12.42 1.60 2.26
C GLU A 102 10.88 1.59 2.19
N TYR A 103 10.32 1.10 1.08
CA TYR A 103 8.88 1.10 0.82
C TYR A 103 8.48 0.09 -0.28
N PHE A 104 7.17 -0.03 -0.57
CA PHE A 104 6.62 -1.04 -1.49
C PHE A 104 7.09 -2.48 -1.22
N PRO A 105 6.84 -3.02 -0.01
CA PRO A 105 7.12 -4.43 0.26
C PRO A 105 6.18 -5.33 -0.57
N SER A 106 6.67 -6.51 -0.93
CA SER A 106 5.89 -7.63 -1.45
C SER A 106 6.40 -8.94 -0.83
N LEU A 107 5.57 -9.98 -0.77
CA LEU A 107 5.84 -11.18 0.02
C LEU A 107 5.37 -12.44 -0.71
N THR A 108 6.18 -13.50 -0.68
CA THR A 108 5.76 -14.83 -1.15
C THR A 108 4.64 -15.41 -0.27
N ILE A 109 3.85 -16.33 -0.81
CA ILE A 109 2.68 -16.89 -0.11
C ILE A 109 3.02 -17.58 1.22
N ASP A 110 4.24 -18.13 1.31
CA ASP A 110 4.77 -18.79 2.49
C ASP A 110 5.32 -17.82 3.55
N GLY A 111 5.36 -16.52 3.24
CA GLY A 111 5.88 -15.48 4.13
C GLY A 111 7.41 -15.52 4.31
N SER A 112 8.13 -16.27 3.47
CA SER A 112 9.55 -16.55 3.67
C SER A 112 10.49 -15.63 2.89
N ASN A 113 10.05 -14.99 1.82
CA ASN A 113 10.86 -14.07 1.02
C ASN A 113 10.09 -12.77 0.80
N MET A 114 10.71 -11.65 1.16
CA MET A 114 10.19 -10.31 0.96
C MET A 114 11.10 -9.56 0.01
N ILE A 115 10.50 -8.89 -0.97
CA ILE A 115 11.16 -7.91 -1.83
C ILE A 115 10.60 -6.54 -1.47
N PHE A 116 11.42 -5.50 -1.51
CA PHE A 116 11.00 -4.13 -1.31
C PHE A 116 11.84 -3.16 -2.14
N THR A 117 11.33 -1.95 -2.33
CA THR A 117 12.09 -0.85 -2.94
C THR A 117 12.91 -0.15 -1.86
N ARG A 118 14.19 0.07 -2.14
CA ARG A 118 15.04 0.98 -1.37
C ARG A 118 15.51 2.10 -2.28
N ARG A 119 15.42 3.34 -1.79
CA ARG A 119 15.86 4.52 -2.54
C ARG A 119 17.16 5.09 -1.98
N GLU A 120 18.25 4.95 -2.72
CA GLU A 120 19.57 5.46 -2.39
C GLU A 120 20.03 6.49 -3.43
N ASN A 121 20.50 7.66 -3.02
CA ASN A 121 20.98 8.72 -3.92
C ASN A 121 19.98 9.13 -5.04
N SER A 122 18.68 9.06 -4.74
CA SER A 122 17.55 9.30 -5.67
C SER A 122 17.23 8.17 -6.63
N ASP A 123 17.98 7.07 -6.61
CA ASP A 123 17.76 5.87 -7.41
C ASP A 123 16.97 4.84 -6.62
N GLU A 124 15.91 4.26 -7.20
CA GLU A 124 15.11 3.21 -6.57
C GLU A 124 15.55 1.84 -7.09
N ASP A 125 15.91 0.98 -6.16
CA ASP A 125 16.41 -0.37 -6.41
C ASP A 125 15.61 -1.40 -5.62
N PHE A 126 15.59 -2.65 -6.09
CA PHE A 126 14.96 -3.74 -5.38
C PHE A 126 15.94 -4.48 -4.47
N TYR A 127 15.50 -4.75 -3.24
CA TYR A 127 16.23 -5.52 -2.24
C TYR A 127 15.37 -6.70 -1.78
N GLU A 128 16.01 -7.83 -1.47
CA GLU A 128 15.35 -8.99 -0.89
C GLU A 128 15.88 -9.34 0.51
N THR A 129 15.00 -9.93 1.32
CA THR A 129 15.32 -10.54 2.61
C THR A 129 14.54 -11.85 2.78
N ASN A 130 15.10 -12.78 3.54
CA ASN A 130 14.48 -14.07 3.81
C ASN A 130 14.15 -14.21 5.30
N TYR A 131 13.01 -14.81 5.62
CA TYR A 131 12.62 -15.13 6.99
C TYR A 131 13.10 -16.54 7.34
N VAL A 132 14.17 -16.62 8.12
CA VAL A 132 14.84 -17.88 8.49
C VAL A 132 14.97 -17.95 10.01
N ASN A 133 14.58 -19.07 10.61
CA ASN A 133 14.69 -19.31 12.05
C ASN A 133 14.06 -18.20 12.92
N GLY A 134 12.93 -17.64 12.48
CA GLY A 134 12.20 -16.62 13.22
C GLY A 134 12.70 -15.19 13.02
N GLN A 135 13.67 -14.95 12.12
CA GLN A 135 14.25 -13.63 11.87
C GLN A 135 14.42 -13.35 10.39
N TRP A 136 14.29 -12.08 10.01
CA TRP A 136 14.66 -11.60 8.69
C TRP A 136 16.17 -11.54 8.54
N THR A 137 16.72 -12.03 7.43
CA THR A 137 18.14 -11.91 7.10
C THR A 137 18.49 -10.49 6.67
N MET A 138 19.78 -10.15 6.69
CA MET A 138 20.25 -8.89 6.10
C MET A 138 19.77 -8.77 4.65
N ALA A 139 19.16 -7.64 4.31
CA ALA A 139 18.64 -7.38 2.99
C ALA A 139 19.78 -7.15 2.00
N THR A 140 19.64 -7.71 0.80
CA THR A 140 20.63 -7.60 -0.28
C THR A 140 19.95 -7.15 -1.57
N PRO A 141 20.62 -6.38 -2.43
CA PRO A 141 20.08 -6.04 -3.75
C PRO A 141 19.69 -7.29 -4.53
N LEU A 142 18.63 -7.22 -5.34
CA LEU A 142 18.22 -8.33 -6.17
C LEU A 142 19.33 -8.71 -7.17
N PRO A 143 19.66 -10.00 -7.31
CA PRO A 143 20.68 -10.44 -8.25
C PRO A 143 20.14 -10.48 -9.69
N GLY A 144 21.03 -10.26 -10.66
CA GLY A 144 20.70 -10.34 -12.08
C GLY A 144 20.79 -8.99 -12.77
N LYS A 145 19.87 -8.73 -13.69
CA LYS A 145 19.82 -7.49 -14.50
C LYS A 145 18.60 -6.61 -14.19
N ILE A 146 17.99 -6.80 -13.02
CA ILE A 146 16.72 -6.15 -12.71
C ILE A 146 16.88 -4.73 -12.14
N ASN A 147 17.87 -4.54 -11.28
CA ASN A 147 18.31 -3.23 -10.83
C ASN A 147 19.20 -2.62 -11.91
N THR A 148 18.85 -1.44 -12.41
CA THR A 148 19.58 -0.78 -13.49
C THR A 148 20.11 0.59 -13.05
N ASN A 149 20.39 1.51 -13.99
CA ASN A 149 20.69 2.91 -13.66
C ASN A 149 19.47 3.81 -13.90
N PHE A 150 18.32 3.19 -14.18
CA PHE A 150 17.03 3.86 -14.31
C PHE A 150 16.22 3.63 -13.03
N ASN A 151 15.09 4.31 -12.92
CA ASN A 151 14.33 4.25 -11.69
C ASN A 151 13.35 3.07 -11.69
N GLU A 152 13.55 2.09 -10.80
CA GLU A 152 12.69 0.92 -10.65
C GLU A 152 12.03 0.85 -9.26
N GLY A 153 10.70 0.89 -9.24
CA GLY A 153 9.95 0.98 -7.99
C GLY A 153 8.68 0.13 -7.98
N ALA A 154 8.01 0.15 -6.84
CA ALA A 154 6.64 -0.33 -6.68
C ALA A 154 6.41 -1.77 -7.19
N GLN A 155 7.30 -2.69 -6.82
CA GLN A 155 7.25 -4.08 -7.28
C GLN A 155 6.20 -4.95 -6.59
N ASN A 156 5.82 -6.03 -7.26
CA ASN A 156 5.05 -7.14 -6.70
C ASN A 156 5.66 -8.49 -7.12
N ILE A 157 6.15 -9.24 -6.13
CA ILE A 157 6.54 -10.63 -6.32
C ILE A 157 5.29 -11.50 -6.38
N SER A 158 5.24 -12.37 -7.38
CA SER A 158 4.17 -13.38 -7.44
C SER A 158 4.27 -14.37 -6.28
N GLN A 159 3.12 -14.98 -5.95
CA GLN A 159 2.98 -15.83 -4.78
C GLN A 159 3.93 -17.03 -4.69
N ASP A 160 4.33 -17.59 -5.83
CA ASP A 160 5.30 -18.69 -5.89
C ASP A 160 6.77 -18.22 -5.89
N GLY A 161 7.00 -16.91 -5.99
CA GLY A 161 8.33 -16.29 -5.98
C GLY A 161 9.05 -16.31 -7.32
N GLU A 162 8.37 -16.67 -8.42
CA GLU A 162 9.02 -16.90 -9.71
C GLU A 162 8.94 -15.69 -10.65
N TRP A 163 7.96 -14.82 -10.46
CA TRP A 163 7.69 -13.65 -11.30
C TRP A 163 7.75 -12.39 -10.46
N LEU A 164 8.25 -11.31 -11.06
CA LEU A 164 8.32 -9.99 -10.45
C LEU A 164 7.82 -8.97 -11.47
N ILE A 165 6.72 -8.28 -11.15
CA ILE A 165 6.19 -7.17 -11.93
C ILE A 165 6.51 -5.88 -11.18
N PHE A 166 6.86 -4.81 -11.91
CA PHE A 166 7.24 -3.56 -11.27
C PHE A 166 7.05 -2.36 -12.20
N THR A 167 7.19 -1.17 -11.63
CA THR A 167 7.18 0.10 -12.36
C THR A 167 8.61 0.47 -12.76
N GLY A 168 8.86 0.64 -14.07
CA GLY A 168 10.10 1.20 -14.59
C GLY A 168 9.85 2.57 -15.19
N CYS A 169 10.57 3.59 -14.74
CA CYS A 169 10.41 4.96 -15.24
C CYS A 169 11.59 5.40 -16.10
N ASN A 170 11.30 6.08 -17.21
CA ASN A 170 12.29 6.56 -18.19
C ASN A 170 13.17 5.45 -18.80
N TYR A 171 12.65 4.22 -18.85
CA TYR A 171 13.30 3.12 -19.55
C TYR A 171 13.33 3.38 -21.05
N PRO A 172 14.42 3.02 -21.75
CA PRO A 172 14.44 3.02 -23.21
C PRO A 172 13.31 2.14 -23.77
N GLU A 173 12.66 2.60 -24.84
CA GLU A 173 11.53 1.90 -25.47
C GLU A 173 10.25 1.84 -24.63
N GLY A 174 10.20 2.58 -23.51
CA GLY A 174 8.96 2.80 -22.77
C GLY A 174 7.91 3.56 -23.59
N ALA A 175 6.64 3.29 -23.31
CA ALA A 175 5.51 3.96 -23.94
C ALA A 175 5.23 5.32 -23.28
N GLY A 176 5.32 5.40 -21.94
CA GLY A 176 5.06 6.60 -21.15
C GLY A 176 6.22 7.01 -20.23
N SER A 177 5.92 7.87 -19.26
CA SER A 177 6.92 8.30 -18.25
C SER A 177 7.29 7.18 -17.28
N CYS A 178 6.34 6.31 -16.97
CA CYS A 178 6.53 5.08 -16.21
C CYS A 178 5.61 4.00 -16.78
N ASP A 179 6.18 2.81 -17.00
CA ASP A 179 5.47 1.65 -17.55
C ASP A 179 5.61 0.44 -16.62
N LEU A 180 4.82 -0.60 -16.89
CA LEU A 180 4.95 -1.89 -16.23
C LEU A 180 5.90 -2.83 -16.97
N TYR A 181 6.82 -3.42 -16.21
CA TYR A 181 7.80 -4.40 -16.67
C TYR A 181 7.70 -5.68 -15.84
N ILE A 182 8.02 -6.82 -16.47
CA ILE A 182 8.05 -8.12 -15.82
C ILE A 182 9.43 -8.79 -15.95
N ALA A 183 9.89 -9.41 -14.88
CA ALA A 183 11.09 -10.24 -14.86
C ALA A 183 10.77 -11.62 -14.26
N TYR A 184 11.58 -12.61 -14.63
CA TYR A 184 11.40 -14.00 -14.20
C TYR A 184 12.62 -14.49 -13.43
N LYS A 185 12.38 -15.32 -12.41
CA LYS A 185 13.42 -15.97 -11.64
C LYS A 185 14.00 -17.13 -12.45
N THR A 186 15.31 -17.11 -12.64
CA THR A 186 16.05 -18.16 -13.35
C THR A 186 16.35 -19.33 -12.41
N LYS A 187 16.71 -20.49 -12.99
CA LYS A 187 17.11 -21.68 -12.21
C LYS A 187 18.36 -21.45 -11.35
N SER A 188 19.19 -20.45 -11.67
CA SER A 188 20.35 -20.08 -10.85
C SER A 188 20.01 -19.11 -9.72
N GLY A 189 18.75 -18.65 -9.62
CA GLY A 189 18.29 -17.70 -8.61
C GLY A 189 18.36 -16.23 -9.01
N ASN A 190 18.93 -15.90 -10.18
CA ASN A 190 18.99 -14.53 -10.69
C ASN A 190 17.68 -14.12 -11.36
N TRP A 191 17.37 -12.82 -11.39
CA TRP A 191 16.29 -12.26 -12.21
C TRP A 191 16.74 -12.01 -13.65
N THR A 192 15.85 -12.28 -14.61
CA THR A 192 16.07 -11.97 -16.03
C THR A 192 16.12 -10.46 -16.26
N GLU A 193 16.52 -10.08 -17.48
CA GLU A 193 16.30 -8.72 -17.98
C GLU A 193 14.79 -8.41 -18.00
N PRO A 194 14.36 -7.21 -17.60
CA PRO A 194 12.95 -6.84 -17.60
C PRO A 194 12.35 -6.79 -19.00
N GLU A 195 11.14 -7.34 -19.15
CA GLU A 195 10.33 -7.29 -20.36
C GLU A 195 9.21 -6.25 -20.20
N ASN A 196 9.10 -5.27 -21.10
CA ASN A 196 7.97 -4.34 -21.13
C ASN A 196 6.67 -5.12 -21.42
N LEU A 197 5.57 -4.86 -20.70
CA LEU A 197 4.29 -5.55 -20.92
C LEU A 197 3.64 -5.23 -22.29
N GLY A 198 4.20 -4.27 -23.03
CA GLY A 198 3.84 -3.94 -24.39
C GLY A 198 2.58 -3.08 -24.50
N PRO A 199 2.24 -2.66 -25.73
CA PRO A 199 1.21 -1.64 -26.00
C PRO A 199 -0.22 -2.11 -25.75
N SER A 200 -0.41 -3.39 -25.39
CA SER A 200 -1.72 -3.87 -24.93
C SER A 200 -2.02 -3.42 -23.51
N VAL A 201 -0.99 -3.19 -22.68
CA VAL A 201 -1.11 -2.81 -21.27
C VAL A 201 -0.59 -1.40 -21.04
N ASN A 202 0.65 -1.13 -21.46
CA ASN A 202 1.31 0.16 -21.29
C ASN A 202 0.86 1.16 -22.35
N THR A 203 0.79 2.43 -21.97
CA THR A 203 0.35 3.52 -22.83
C THR A 203 1.28 4.73 -22.67
N GLU A 204 1.00 5.85 -23.34
CA GLU A 204 1.74 7.10 -23.09
C GLU A 204 1.43 7.71 -21.71
N ALA A 205 0.41 7.18 -21.02
CA ALA A 205 0.06 7.58 -19.66
C ALA A 205 1.07 7.03 -18.64
N TRP A 206 0.86 7.38 -17.38
CA TRP A 206 1.62 6.79 -16.28
C TRP A 206 0.96 5.48 -15.86
N GLU A 207 1.74 4.40 -15.78
CA GLU A 207 1.35 3.13 -15.18
C GLU A 207 2.27 2.77 -14.01
N SER A 208 1.71 2.34 -12.88
CA SER A 208 2.52 1.99 -11.71
C SER A 208 1.81 1.13 -10.68
N SER A 209 2.58 0.70 -9.67
CA SER A 209 2.13 -0.03 -8.48
C SER A 209 1.33 -1.29 -8.82
N PRO A 210 1.89 -2.20 -9.64
CA PRO A 210 1.25 -3.43 -10.03
C PRO A 210 1.01 -4.39 -8.85
N SER A 211 -0.03 -5.22 -8.95
CA SER A 211 -0.31 -6.33 -8.04
C SER A 211 -0.95 -7.50 -8.78
N PHE A 212 -0.31 -8.66 -8.72
CA PHE A 212 -0.84 -9.89 -9.31
C PHE A 212 -1.89 -10.56 -8.43
N SER A 213 -2.94 -11.08 -9.06
CA SER A 213 -3.77 -12.11 -8.43
C SER A 213 -2.94 -13.36 -8.09
N PRO A 214 -3.35 -14.14 -7.08
CA PRO A 214 -2.69 -15.38 -6.67
C PRO A 214 -2.33 -16.33 -7.81
N ASP A 215 -3.20 -16.41 -8.82
CA ASP A 215 -3.09 -17.32 -9.97
C ASP A 215 -2.39 -16.69 -11.20
N LYS A 216 -1.88 -15.45 -11.08
CA LYS A 216 -1.24 -14.68 -12.16
C LYS A 216 -2.15 -14.44 -13.37
N ARG A 217 -3.47 -14.47 -13.18
CA ARG A 217 -4.47 -14.23 -14.23
C ARG A 217 -4.92 -12.79 -14.30
N ASP A 218 -4.96 -12.08 -13.19
CA ASP A 218 -5.31 -10.68 -13.14
C ASP A 218 -4.08 -9.87 -12.68
N LEU A 219 -3.90 -8.71 -13.29
CA LEU A 219 -2.92 -7.72 -12.88
C LEU A 219 -3.65 -6.40 -12.63
N TYR A 220 -3.63 -5.96 -11.38
CA TYR A 220 -4.17 -4.69 -10.93
C TYR A 220 -3.04 -3.66 -10.91
N PHE A 221 -3.31 -2.42 -11.31
CA PHE A 221 -2.29 -1.35 -11.31
C PHE A 221 -2.96 0.02 -11.34
N ALA A 222 -2.21 1.06 -10.96
CA ALA A 222 -2.67 2.45 -10.99
C ALA A 222 -2.28 3.13 -12.31
N SER A 223 -3.17 3.94 -12.88
CA SER A 223 -2.88 4.70 -14.10
C SER A 223 -3.78 5.92 -14.27
N ASN A 224 -3.23 7.00 -14.82
CA ASN A 224 -3.96 8.21 -15.24
C ASN A 224 -4.34 8.19 -16.73
N ARG A 225 -4.43 7.00 -17.33
CA ARG A 225 -4.86 6.82 -18.71
C ARG A 225 -6.28 7.35 -18.96
N PRO A 226 -6.60 7.77 -20.20
CA PRO A 226 -7.95 8.19 -20.55
C PRO A 226 -9.01 7.11 -20.29
N GLY A 227 -10.20 7.55 -19.83
CA GLY A 227 -11.33 6.67 -19.52
C GLY A 227 -11.50 6.34 -18.03
N GLY A 228 -10.73 6.97 -17.15
CA GLY A 228 -10.92 6.94 -15.70
C GLY A 228 -11.96 7.93 -15.17
N TYR A 229 -12.11 7.97 -13.85
CA TYR A 229 -13.06 8.79 -13.09
C TYR A 229 -12.41 10.04 -12.47
N GLY A 230 -11.08 10.06 -12.33
CA GLY A 230 -10.37 11.14 -11.65
C GLY A 230 -8.92 11.33 -12.11
N GLY A 231 -8.04 11.51 -11.14
CA GLY A 231 -6.59 11.64 -11.35
C GLY A 231 -5.99 10.31 -11.79
N LYS A 232 -5.45 9.55 -10.84
CA LYS A 232 -5.03 8.16 -11.03
C LYS A 232 -6.15 7.23 -10.61
N ASP A 233 -6.42 6.23 -11.43
CA ASP A 233 -7.43 5.21 -11.17
C ASP A 233 -6.77 3.83 -11.07
N ILE A 234 -7.45 2.88 -10.43
CA ILE A 234 -7.08 1.47 -10.44
C ILE A 234 -7.73 0.76 -11.64
N TRP A 235 -6.89 0.07 -12.40
CA TRP A 235 -7.23 -0.72 -13.58
C TRP A 235 -6.86 -2.18 -13.38
N VAL A 236 -7.50 -3.06 -14.14
CA VAL A 236 -7.20 -4.50 -14.17
C VAL A 236 -7.01 -4.96 -15.61
N THR A 237 -6.03 -5.83 -15.86
CA THR A 237 -5.89 -6.58 -17.11
C THR A 237 -5.84 -8.08 -16.86
N HIS A 238 -6.35 -8.84 -17.82
CA HIS A 238 -6.53 -10.27 -17.73
C HIS A 238 -5.58 -11.02 -18.64
N ARG A 239 -4.94 -12.06 -18.12
CA ARG A 239 -4.02 -12.92 -18.84
C ARG A 239 -4.72 -14.15 -19.40
N ALA A 240 -4.90 -14.15 -20.71
CA ALA A 240 -5.48 -15.27 -21.44
C ALA A 240 -4.63 -16.55 -21.32
N VAL A 241 -5.22 -17.69 -21.69
CA VAL A 241 -4.55 -19.00 -21.66
C VAL A 241 -3.29 -19.03 -22.54
N ASN A 242 -3.26 -18.26 -23.62
CA ASN A 242 -2.09 -18.10 -24.50
C ASN A 242 -0.99 -17.18 -23.93
N GLY A 243 -1.17 -16.68 -22.71
CA GLY A 243 -0.21 -15.84 -22.00
C GLY A 243 -0.32 -14.34 -22.30
N ARG A 244 -1.18 -13.91 -23.23
CA ARG A 244 -1.35 -12.50 -23.59
C ARG A 244 -2.23 -11.76 -22.59
N TRP A 245 -1.87 -10.53 -22.29
CA TRP A 245 -2.68 -9.60 -21.50
C TRP A 245 -3.77 -8.94 -22.36
N SER A 246 -4.96 -8.78 -21.79
CA SER A 246 -6.05 -8.04 -22.41
C SER A 246 -5.82 -6.53 -22.32
N LYS A 247 -6.62 -5.76 -23.06
CA LYS A 247 -6.70 -4.32 -22.80
C LYS A 247 -7.19 -4.11 -21.35
N PRO A 248 -6.58 -3.21 -20.56
CA PRO A 248 -7.01 -2.99 -19.19
C PRO A 248 -8.39 -2.33 -19.10
N GLU A 249 -9.13 -2.73 -18.08
CA GLU A 249 -10.47 -2.26 -17.73
C GLU A 249 -10.41 -1.48 -16.41
N ASN A 250 -11.18 -0.39 -16.32
CA ASN A 250 -11.24 0.42 -15.10
C ASN A 250 -12.07 -0.31 -14.04
N LEU A 251 -11.67 -0.31 -12.77
CA LEU A 251 -12.40 -0.99 -11.69
C LEU A 251 -13.78 -0.36 -11.34
N GLY A 252 -14.13 0.75 -12.00
CA GLY A 252 -15.44 1.37 -11.89
C GLY A 252 -15.55 2.35 -10.73
N PRO A 253 -16.69 3.07 -10.64
CA PRO A 253 -16.87 4.23 -9.76
C PRO A 253 -17.06 3.87 -8.28
N VAL A 254 -17.09 2.57 -7.96
CA VAL A 254 -17.11 2.10 -6.57
C VAL A 254 -15.70 2.18 -5.98
N ILE A 255 -14.69 1.84 -6.77
CA ILE A 255 -13.29 1.88 -6.37
C ILE A 255 -12.70 3.26 -6.69
N ASN A 256 -12.88 3.72 -7.93
CA ASN A 256 -12.27 4.93 -8.44
C ASN A 256 -13.18 6.15 -8.23
N THR A 257 -12.57 7.28 -7.88
CA THR A 257 -13.25 8.53 -7.53
C THR A 257 -12.76 9.67 -8.44
N SER A 258 -13.07 10.92 -8.08
CA SER A 258 -12.45 12.08 -8.74
C SER A 258 -11.01 12.36 -8.28
N GLY A 259 -10.55 11.66 -7.23
CA GLY A 259 -9.21 11.77 -6.66
C GLY A 259 -8.19 10.87 -7.35
N ASP A 260 -7.11 10.58 -6.65
CA ASP A 260 -6.12 9.56 -6.98
C ASP A 260 -6.40 8.31 -6.13
N GLU A 261 -6.56 7.18 -6.79
CA GLU A 261 -6.48 5.84 -6.24
C GLU A 261 -5.18 5.16 -6.71
N GLY A 262 -4.50 4.48 -5.79
CA GLY A 262 -3.20 3.90 -6.07
C GLY A 262 -2.86 2.69 -5.21
N CYS A 263 -1.65 2.18 -5.43
CA CYS A 263 -1.06 1.09 -4.66
C CYS A 263 -2.00 -0.12 -4.43
N PRO A 264 -2.68 -0.64 -5.47
CA PRO A 264 -3.53 -1.81 -5.29
C PRO A 264 -2.71 -3.00 -4.76
N PHE A 265 -3.30 -3.74 -3.85
CA PHE A 265 -2.79 -5.02 -3.36
C PHE A 265 -3.97 -6.01 -3.29
N ILE A 266 -4.02 -6.94 -4.24
CA ILE A 266 -4.99 -8.04 -4.20
C ILE A 266 -4.46 -9.13 -3.28
N HIS A 267 -5.20 -9.46 -2.23
CA HIS A 267 -4.81 -10.46 -1.26
C HIS A 267 -4.87 -11.88 -1.83
N ALA A 268 -4.20 -12.82 -1.16
CA ALA A 268 -4.14 -14.22 -1.54
C ALA A 268 -5.48 -14.98 -1.52
N ASP A 269 -6.54 -14.39 -0.98
CA ASP A 269 -7.90 -14.93 -1.06
C ASP A 269 -8.59 -14.61 -2.39
N ASN A 270 -7.93 -13.82 -3.26
CA ASN A 270 -8.41 -13.28 -4.52
C ASN A 270 -9.73 -12.50 -4.42
N GLN A 271 -10.06 -12.03 -3.21
CA GLN A 271 -11.35 -11.42 -2.89
C GLN A 271 -11.20 -10.09 -2.18
N THR A 272 -10.08 -9.85 -1.48
CA THR A 272 -9.87 -8.60 -0.75
C THR A 272 -8.81 -7.75 -1.44
N LEU A 273 -9.21 -6.57 -1.94
CA LEU A 273 -8.33 -5.55 -2.50
C LEU A 273 -8.05 -4.49 -1.45
N TYR A 274 -6.78 -4.27 -1.13
CA TYR A 274 -6.32 -3.12 -0.35
C TYR A 274 -5.76 -2.08 -1.30
N PHE A 275 -5.98 -0.79 -1.03
CA PHE A 275 -5.48 0.29 -1.87
C PHE A 275 -5.45 1.60 -1.07
N ASN A 276 -4.82 2.63 -1.64
CA ASN A 276 -4.86 3.96 -1.06
C ASN A 276 -5.66 4.94 -1.93
N SER A 277 -6.27 5.96 -1.32
CA SER A 277 -7.08 6.96 -2.04
C SER A 277 -7.05 8.32 -1.37
N ASN A 278 -7.09 9.38 -2.18
CA ASN A 278 -7.34 10.76 -1.73
C ASN A 278 -8.75 11.31 -2.08
N GLY A 279 -9.61 10.48 -2.66
CA GLY A 279 -10.97 10.90 -3.03
C GLY A 279 -12.09 10.23 -2.22
N HIS A 280 -11.81 9.12 -1.54
CA HIS A 280 -12.73 8.55 -0.54
C HIS A 280 -12.67 9.33 0.79
N PRO A 281 -13.77 9.42 1.56
CA PRO A 281 -13.76 10.05 2.88
C PRO A 281 -12.77 9.39 3.84
N GLY A 282 -11.96 10.20 4.52
CA GLY A 282 -10.80 9.71 5.28
C GLY A 282 -10.24 10.71 6.30
N TYR A 283 -9.06 10.37 6.81
CA TYR A 283 -8.34 11.09 7.84
C TYR A 283 -7.29 12.07 7.27
N GLY A 284 -6.74 11.79 6.09
CA GLY A 284 -5.56 12.43 5.54
C GLY A 284 -5.76 12.96 4.12
N MET A 285 -4.67 13.31 3.42
CA MET A 285 -4.78 13.46 1.97
C MET A 285 -4.87 12.08 1.34
N THR A 286 -4.07 11.09 1.76
CA THR A 286 -4.18 9.73 1.20
C THR A 286 -4.38 8.74 2.33
N ASP A 287 -5.47 7.96 2.27
CA ASP A 287 -5.86 6.98 3.28
C ASP A 287 -5.84 5.56 2.71
N LEU A 288 -5.61 4.54 3.55
CA LEU A 288 -5.77 3.13 3.21
C LEU A 288 -7.24 2.68 3.31
N PHE A 289 -7.66 1.92 2.32
CA PHE A 289 -8.98 1.30 2.23
C PHE A 289 -8.85 -0.18 1.90
N LEU A 290 -9.92 -0.93 2.17
CA LEU A 290 -10.14 -2.24 1.59
C LEU A 290 -11.48 -2.28 0.86
N SER A 291 -11.57 -3.08 -0.19
CA SER A 291 -12.84 -3.49 -0.80
C SER A 291 -12.85 -5.00 -0.99
N ARG A 292 -14.03 -5.60 -0.78
CA ARG A 292 -14.24 -7.04 -0.96
C ARG A 292 -15.00 -7.30 -2.24
N ARG A 293 -14.53 -8.25 -3.03
CA ARG A 293 -15.19 -8.74 -4.22
C ARG A 293 -16.38 -9.61 -3.80
N THR A 294 -17.54 -9.28 -4.34
CA THR A 294 -18.75 -10.11 -4.35
C THR A 294 -18.81 -10.90 -5.67
N ASP A 295 -19.80 -11.78 -5.84
CA ASP A 295 -19.95 -12.62 -7.05
C ASP A 295 -19.91 -11.84 -8.38
N SER A 296 -20.28 -10.55 -8.38
CA SER A 296 -20.35 -9.73 -9.59
C SER A 296 -19.64 -8.37 -9.53
N SER A 297 -19.21 -7.89 -8.37
CA SER A 297 -18.67 -6.53 -8.23
C SER A 297 -17.84 -6.33 -6.96
N TRP A 298 -17.06 -5.25 -6.92
CA TRP A 298 -16.44 -4.76 -5.70
C TRP A 298 -17.48 -4.12 -4.77
N ALA A 299 -17.35 -4.34 -3.47
CA ALA A 299 -18.13 -3.66 -2.45
C ALA A 299 -17.64 -2.22 -2.25
N VAL A 300 -18.46 -1.38 -1.62
CA VAL A 300 -18.04 -0.02 -1.23
C VAL A 300 -16.79 -0.12 -0.34
N PRO A 301 -15.73 0.64 -0.63
CA PRO A 301 -14.51 0.60 0.15
C PRO A 301 -14.73 1.00 1.63
N GLU A 302 -14.08 0.28 2.53
CA GLU A 302 -14.05 0.55 3.96
C GLU A 302 -12.68 1.15 4.32
N ASN A 303 -12.66 2.33 4.94
CA ASN A 303 -11.45 2.94 5.48
C ASN A 303 -10.85 2.07 6.59
N LEU A 304 -9.53 1.96 6.70
CA LEU A 304 -8.89 1.12 7.74
C LEU A 304 -8.93 1.73 9.15
N GLY A 305 -9.34 2.99 9.26
CA GLY A 305 -9.55 3.69 10.53
C GLY A 305 -8.26 4.17 11.18
N TYR A 306 -8.38 5.12 12.09
CA TYR A 306 -7.28 5.48 12.99
C TYR A 306 -7.04 4.36 14.01
N PRO A 307 -5.79 4.01 14.35
CA PRO A 307 -4.52 4.69 13.97
C PRO A 307 -3.79 4.11 12.75
N VAL A 308 -4.43 3.26 11.94
CA VAL A 308 -3.80 2.78 10.69
C VAL A 308 -3.70 3.93 9.70
N ASN A 309 -4.80 4.66 9.52
CA ASN A 309 -4.82 5.93 8.82
C ASN A 309 -4.64 7.10 9.78
N THR A 310 -3.94 8.12 9.33
CA THR A 310 -3.59 9.30 10.12
C THR A 310 -3.99 10.57 9.38
N ILE A 311 -3.67 11.74 9.93
CA ILE A 311 -3.94 13.01 9.25
C ILE A 311 -2.95 13.36 8.14
N ASP A 312 -2.01 12.45 7.90
CA ASP A 312 -0.92 12.54 6.94
C ASP A 312 -1.21 11.64 5.72
N ASP A 313 -0.16 11.16 5.05
CA ASP A 313 -0.30 10.39 3.82
C ASP A 313 0.07 8.93 4.07
N GLU A 314 -0.87 8.04 3.82
CA GLU A 314 -0.62 6.60 3.82
C GLU A 314 -0.24 6.08 2.42
N GLY A 315 0.85 5.32 2.40
CA GLY A 315 1.41 4.71 1.19
C GLY A 315 0.82 3.34 0.86
N SER A 316 1.68 2.40 0.49
CA SER A 316 1.29 1.02 0.19
C SER A 316 1.19 0.14 1.45
N LEU A 317 0.27 -0.83 1.39
CA LEU A 317 0.08 -1.86 2.40
C LEU A 317 0.02 -3.23 1.72
N ILE A 318 0.73 -4.21 2.27
CA ILE A 318 0.51 -5.62 1.93
C ILE A 318 0.03 -6.39 3.16
N VAL A 319 -0.70 -7.47 2.91
CA VAL A 319 -1.21 -8.39 3.94
C VAL A 319 -0.70 -9.79 3.65
N ALA A 320 -0.10 -10.42 4.66
CA ALA A 320 0.38 -11.80 4.58
C ALA A 320 -0.79 -12.78 4.38
N SER A 321 -0.49 -13.98 3.89
CA SER A 321 -1.49 -15.02 3.58
C SER A 321 -2.33 -15.49 4.77
N ASP A 322 -1.93 -15.16 6.00
CA ASP A 322 -2.73 -15.38 7.20
C ASP A 322 -3.90 -14.40 7.36
N GLY A 323 -3.97 -13.37 6.50
CA GLY A 323 -4.95 -12.28 6.52
C GLY A 323 -4.79 -11.33 7.71
N LYS A 324 -3.79 -11.56 8.57
CA LYS A 324 -3.63 -10.91 9.88
C LYS A 324 -2.44 -9.98 9.90
N LYS A 325 -1.27 -10.45 9.50
CA LYS A 325 -0.04 -9.68 9.55
C LYS A 325 0.09 -8.80 8.31
N SER A 326 0.42 -7.54 8.52
CA SER A 326 0.58 -6.56 7.44
C SER A 326 1.94 -5.90 7.47
N TYR A 327 2.35 -5.38 6.32
CA TYR A 327 3.61 -4.65 6.14
C TYR A 327 3.35 -3.37 5.35
N TYR A 328 3.96 -2.28 5.80
CA TYR A 328 3.80 -0.95 5.21
C TYR A 328 5.04 -0.10 5.48
N ALA A 329 5.16 1.04 4.81
CA ALA A 329 6.22 2.01 5.03
C ALA A 329 5.73 3.19 5.86
N SER A 330 6.57 3.70 6.77
CA SER A 330 6.23 4.85 7.63
C SER A 330 7.48 5.64 8.03
N ASP A 331 7.35 6.95 8.20
CA ASP A 331 8.36 7.82 8.80
C ASP A 331 8.15 7.98 10.33
N GLY A 332 7.68 6.90 10.97
CA GLY A 332 7.38 6.82 12.40
C GLY A 332 8.56 7.22 13.30
N GLY A 333 8.29 7.47 14.58
CA GLY A 333 9.26 8.10 15.49
C GLY A 333 10.56 7.33 15.74
N ASP A 334 10.60 6.03 15.46
CA ASP A 334 11.79 5.16 15.55
C ASP A 334 12.41 4.83 14.18
N THR A 335 12.06 5.59 13.13
CA THR A 335 12.68 5.53 11.80
C THR A 335 14.19 5.75 11.86
N LYS A 336 14.90 5.20 10.88
CA LYS A 336 16.35 5.29 10.75
C LYS A 336 16.85 6.38 9.81
N GLY A 337 15.94 7.10 9.15
CA GLY A 337 16.30 8.26 8.34
C GLY A 337 15.12 8.82 7.56
N GLY A 338 14.39 7.94 6.87
CA GLY A 338 13.26 8.29 6.01
C GLY A 338 12.04 7.41 6.26
N LEU A 339 11.51 6.79 5.20
CA LEU A 339 10.52 5.74 5.34
C LEU A 339 11.22 4.44 5.73
N ASP A 340 10.75 3.81 6.79
CA ASP A 340 11.17 2.48 7.22
C ASP A 340 10.01 1.50 6.98
N LEU A 341 10.30 0.22 6.77
CA LEU A 341 9.28 -0.82 6.78
C LEU A 341 8.89 -1.20 8.21
N TYR A 342 7.59 -1.32 8.43
CA TYR A 342 6.96 -1.74 9.67
C TYR A 342 6.05 -2.93 9.43
N SER A 343 5.78 -3.68 10.49
CA SER A 343 4.72 -4.69 10.49
C SER A 343 3.75 -4.51 11.66
N PHE A 344 2.49 -4.86 11.46
CA PHE A 344 1.47 -4.84 12.50
C PHE A 344 0.41 -5.92 12.24
N GLU A 345 -0.48 -6.16 13.20
CA GLU A 345 -1.63 -7.04 13.01
C GLU A 345 -2.88 -6.22 12.72
N LEU A 346 -3.59 -6.54 11.63
CA LEU A 346 -4.86 -5.89 11.28
C LEU A 346 -5.94 -6.19 12.33
N LYS A 347 -6.84 -5.23 12.54
CA LYS A 347 -8.11 -5.44 13.24
C LYS A 347 -8.91 -6.50 12.48
N GLU A 348 -9.64 -7.35 13.21
CA GLU A 348 -10.37 -8.49 12.63
C GLU A 348 -11.31 -8.11 11.48
N SER A 349 -12.02 -6.99 11.60
CA SER A 349 -12.91 -6.46 10.55
C SER A 349 -12.18 -6.07 9.26
N ASN A 350 -10.87 -5.79 9.33
CA ASN A 350 -10.04 -5.38 8.20
C ASN A 350 -9.22 -6.53 7.61
N ARG A 351 -9.37 -7.76 8.12
CA ARG A 351 -8.65 -8.93 7.64
C ARG A 351 -9.27 -9.49 6.37
N ALA A 352 -8.40 -9.96 5.49
CA ALA A 352 -8.75 -10.83 4.39
C ALA A 352 -8.91 -12.28 4.89
N LEU A 353 -9.46 -13.16 4.06
CA LEU A 353 -9.59 -14.57 4.43
C LEU A 353 -8.22 -15.24 4.49
N LYS A 354 -7.98 -16.05 5.53
CA LYS A 354 -6.75 -16.84 5.62
C LYS A 354 -6.65 -17.82 4.45
N THR A 355 -5.54 -17.77 3.73
CA THR A 355 -5.23 -18.69 2.63
C THR A 355 -4.27 -19.78 3.09
N SER A 356 -4.52 -21.02 2.66
CA SER A 356 -3.59 -22.14 2.85
C SER A 356 -2.86 -22.43 1.55
N TRP A 357 -1.61 -22.88 1.64
CA TRP A 357 -0.76 -23.16 0.47
C TRP A 357 -0.08 -24.53 0.61
N VAL A 358 0.32 -25.09 -0.53
CA VAL A 358 1.11 -26.32 -0.60
C VAL A 358 2.23 -26.13 -1.61
N LYS A 359 3.44 -26.57 -1.26
CA LYS A 359 4.61 -26.54 -2.14
C LYS A 359 5.27 -27.92 -2.12
N GLY A 360 5.65 -28.41 -3.29
CA GLY A 360 6.28 -29.72 -3.43
C GLY A 360 7.16 -29.80 -4.68
N LYS A 361 8.09 -30.76 -4.69
CA LYS A 361 8.91 -31.10 -5.85
C LYS A 361 8.60 -32.54 -6.24
N VAL A 362 8.30 -32.76 -7.51
CA VAL A 362 8.13 -34.09 -8.08
C VAL A 362 9.30 -34.36 -9.01
N PHE A 363 9.97 -35.49 -8.80
CA PHE A 363 11.16 -35.85 -9.56
C PHE A 363 11.22 -37.35 -9.78
N ASP A 364 11.89 -37.73 -10.86
CA ASP A 364 12.18 -39.12 -11.18
C ASP A 364 13.22 -39.65 -10.17
N LYS A 365 12.90 -40.75 -9.48
CA LYS A 365 13.76 -41.30 -8.42
C LYS A 365 15.13 -41.77 -8.93
N LYS A 366 15.27 -42.15 -10.21
CA LYS A 366 16.53 -42.67 -10.76
C LYS A 366 17.43 -41.55 -11.25
N THR A 367 16.87 -40.55 -11.93
CA THR A 367 17.62 -39.46 -12.58
C THR A 367 17.68 -38.19 -11.73
N SER A 368 16.81 -38.06 -10.72
CA SER A 368 16.56 -36.83 -9.96
C SER A 368 16.03 -35.66 -10.80
N ALA A 369 15.68 -35.90 -12.07
CA ALA A 369 15.10 -34.88 -12.94
C ALA A 369 13.69 -34.52 -12.49
N GLY A 370 13.35 -33.24 -12.52
CA GLY A 370 11.98 -32.77 -12.23
C GLY A 370 10.97 -33.30 -13.25
N LEU A 371 9.77 -33.66 -12.79
CA LEU A 371 8.68 -34.16 -13.63
C LEU A 371 7.55 -33.13 -13.74
N PRO A 372 6.92 -32.96 -14.91
CA PRO A 372 5.70 -32.18 -15.04
C PRO A 372 4.64 -32.69 -14.07
N SER A 373 4.04 -31.79 -13.30
CA SER A 373 3.09 -32.12 -12.24
C SER A 373 1.99 -31.09 -12.15
N SER A 374 0.79 -31.53 -11.78
CA SER A 374 -0.35 -30.69 -11.44
C SER A 374 -0.83 -31.01 -10.02
N VAL A 375 -1.44 -30.02 -9.36
CA VAL A 375 -2.11 -30.18 -8.07
C VAL A 375 -3.60 -30.04 -8.33
N GLU A 376 -4.39 -31.00 -7.85
CA GLU A 376 -5.85 -30.97 -7.87
C GLU A 376 -6.37 -30.95 -6.43
N LEU A 377 -7.28 -30.02 -6.13
CA LEU A 377 -7.96 -29.93 -4.84
C LEU A 377 -9.38 -30.48 -5.01
N THR A 378 -9.67 -31.60 -4.35
CA THR A 378 -11.01 -32.22 -4.36
C THR A 378 -11.66 -32.07 -3.00
N GLU A 379 -12.91 -31.57 -2.98
CA GLU A 379 -13.71 -31.55 -1.77
C GLU A 379 -14.16 -32.99 -1.41
N VAL A 380 -13.77 -33.49 -0.25
CA VAL A 380 -13.99 -34.90 0.13
C VAL A 380 -15.45 -35.18 0.57
N ASN A 381 -16.23 -34.14 0.88
CA ASN A 381 -17.57 -34.27 1.49
C ASN A 381 -18.76 -34.05 0.53
N SER A 382 -18.54 -33.86 -0.78
CA SER A 382 -19.61 -33.63 -1.75
C SER A 382 -20.10 -34.86 -2.51
N ARG A 383 -19.70 -36.09 -2.10
CA ARG A 383 -20.33 -37.33 -2.60
C ARG A 383 -21.64 -37.61 -1.86
N LYS A 384 -22.75 -37.11 -2.38
CA LYS A 384 -24.09 -37.67 -2.15
C LYS A 384 -24.42 -38.73 -3.18
#